data_AF-A0A5C7HAT5-F1
#
_entry.id   AF-A0A5C7HAT5-F1
#
_cell.length_a   1.000
_cell.length_b   1.000
_cell.length_c   1.000
_cell.angle_alpha   90.00
_cell.angle_beta   90.00
_cell.angle_gamma   90.00
#
_symmetry.space_group_name_H-M   'P 1'
#
loop_
_entity.id
_entity.type
_entity.pdbx_description
1 polymer ?
#
loop_
_entity_poly.entity_id
_entity_poly.type
_entity_poly.pdbx_seq_one_letter_code
_entity_poly.pdbx_strand_id
1 'polypeptide(L)'
;MGALDEGHFHEELSNGVKQCCSLELGFEQEPETLTIQDAVRHLLTGLSEDFNREGLKKTPFRVAKALRHGTRGAHQPFLNAIDSAYLCTTLVANPSKSTSYMKYVSVNIAEEASRVVFVKELGVDAISCLLSCYRLKVKDIVEGALFHEAGLDDGNGHAGGADEPVIVRDLDLFSYCESCLLPFQVKCHVGYVPSGERVLGLSKLSRVADIFAKRLQDPKRLGDEVCSALYHGIKPAGVAVVLQCLHLHVPNLESAFLDPNHQCWVKTLVRSGSGIFENENADAWDDFAVHLRFKGIDVHRIHIKDSTERCWCPSRSSSIPKISCMLESADQELVATVASIIRSLGEDPSRKELVGTPSRYVKWLMNFQNTNLEMELNGFACGSRLDLLKPNGEVGHNKEQLHSELNLSFWSLCEHHLLPFHGVVHIGYLSAEGINSVGKSLLQSIVHFYGFKLQLQERLTKQITHTVTSLLGGDVMVVVEASHYCMISRGIEKLGSSTVTCKKLGRFKSDPAVKDRFLQSIPNTKLEG
;
A
#
# COMPACT_ATOMS: atom_id res chain seq x y z
N MET A 1 2.19 -28.20 26.70
CA MET A 1 1.50 -29.50 26.83
C MET A 1 0.09 -29.33 26.28
N GLY A 2 -0.35 -30.27 25.42
CA GLY A 2 -1.73 -30.41 24.97
C GLY A 2 -2.00 -30.01 23.52
N ALA A 3 -1.94 -30.98 22.62
CA ALA A 3 -2.53 -30.96 21.28
C ALA A 3 -3.95 -31.51 21.34
N LEU A 4 -4.88 -30.95 20.55
CA LEU A 4 -6.15 -31.54 20.08
C LEU A 4 -6.53 -30.76 18.81
N ASP A 5 -6.27 -31.28 17.60
CA ASP A 5 -6.98 -32.33 16.83
C ASP A 5 -8.05 -31.74 15.90
N GLU A 6 -7.90 -32.05 14.61
CA GLU A 6 -8.74 -31.62 13.49
C GLU A 6 -9.87 -32.62 13.27
N GLY A 7 -11.09 -32.15 13.02
CA GLY A 7 -12.13 -33.02 12.50
C GLY A 7 -13.53 -32.42 12.45
N HIS A 8 -14.12 -32.47 11.26
CA HIS A 8 -15.55 -32.50 10.95
C HIS A 8 -16.35 -31.19 11.03
N PHE A 9 -16.54 -30.58 9.86
CA PHE A 9 -17.87 -30.21 9.37
C PHE A 9 -17.90 -30.40 7.84
N HIS A 10 -18.65 -31.41 7.37
CA HIS A 10 -18.94 -31.67 5.97
C HIS A 10 -20.45 -31.46 5.73
N GLU A 11 -20.76 -30.97 4.52
CA GLU A 11 -22.03 -31.08 3.79
C GLU A 11 -23.30 -30.39 4.32
N GLU A 12 -23.83 -29.44 3.55
CA GLU A 12 -24.88 -29.70 2.56
C GLU A 12 -25.16 -28.43 1.72
N LEU A 13 -25.10 -28.57 0.39
CA LEU A 13 -26.14 -28.15 -0.57
C LEU A 13 -25.62 -28.37 -1.99
N SER A 14 -25.86 -29.59 -2.47
CA SER A 14 -25.90 -29.92 -3.89
C SER A 14 -27.23 -29.46 -4.47
N ASN A 15 -27.21 -28.66 -5.55
CA ASN A 15 -28.26 -28.69 -6.55
C ASN A 15 -27.64 -28.42 -7.92
N GLY A 16 -27.85 -29.39 -8.81
CA GLY A 16 -27.03 -29.61 -10.00
C GLY A 16 -27.12 -28.51 -11.05
N VAL A 17 -25.96 -28.00 -11.42
CA VAL A 17 -25.64 -27.64 -12.80
C VAL A 17 -24.39 -28.45 -13.15
N LYS A 18 -24.49 -29.31 -14.16
CA LYS A 18 -23.34 -30.09 -14.67
C LYS A 18 -22.26 -29.10 -15.12
N GLN A 19 -21.20 -28.98 -14.33
CA GLN A 19 -20.03 -28.21 -14.69
C GLN A 19 -19.31 -28.92 -15.84
N CYS A 20 -19.35 -28.31 -17.03
CA CYS A 20 -18.59 -28.75 -18.18
C CYS A 20 -17.11 -28.54 -17.87
N CYS A 21 -16.32 -29.61 -17.92
CA CYS A 21 -14.88 -29.61 -17.70
C CYS A 21 -14.16 -28.74 -18.73
N SER A 22 -13.76 -27.53 -18.32
CA SER A 22 -12.55 -26.86 -18.80
C SER A 22 -11.64 -26.68 -17.58
N LEU A 23 -10.41 -27.20 -17.66
CA LEU A 23 -9.39 -27.02 -16.62
C LEU A 23 -9.02 -25.54 -16.52
N GLU A 24 -9.65 -24.80 -15.62
CA GLU A 24 -9.11 -23.53 -15.12
C GLU A 24 -7.97 -23.87 -14.16
N LEU A 25 -6.72 -23.65 -14.57
CA LEU A 25 -5.57 -23.65 -13.66
C LEU A 25 -5.88 -22.63 -12.56
N GLY A 26 -5.91 -23.06 -11.29
CA GLY A 26 -6.12 -22.13 -10.17
C GLY A 26 -5.04 -21.04 -10.19
N PHE A 27 -5.38 -19.80 -9.81
CA PHE A 27 -4.51 -18.61 -9.83
C PHE A 27 -3.07 -18.82 -9.29
N GLU A 28 -2.92 -19.75 -8.35
CA GLU A 28 -1.64 -20.19 -7.77
C GLU A 28 -0.67 -20.84 -8.78
N GLN A 29 -1.23 -21.48 -9.81
CA GLN A 29 -0.51 -22.25 -10.83
C GLN A 29 -0.31 -21.46 -12.13
N GLU A 30 -0.77 -20.21 -12.20
CA GLU A 30 -0.52 -19.35 -13.37
C GLU A 30 0.99 -19.09 -13.53
N PRO A 31 1.55 -19.20 -14.75
CA PRO A 31 3.00 -19.09 -15.00
C PRO A 31 3.62 -17.80 -14.46
N GLU A 32 2.91 -16.67 -14.59
CA GLU A 32 3.34 -15.37 -14.08
C GLU A 32 3.37 -15.36 -12.56
N THR A 33 2.39 -15.99 -11.90
CA THR A 33 2.39 -16.15 -10.44
C THR A 33 3.59 -16.98 -9.97
N LEU A 34 3.87 -18.10 -10.65
CA LEU A 34 4.99 -18.98 -10.31
C LEU A 34 6.34 -18.25 -10.49
N THR A 35 6.49 -17.50 -11.58
CA THR A 35 7.70 -16.70 -11.84
C THR A 35 7.96 -15.67 -10.74
N ILE A 36 6.91 -14.97 -10.28
CA ILE A 36 7.05 -14.02 -9.16
C ILE A 36 7.37 -14.75 -7.86
N GLN A 37 6.78 -15.93 -7.61
CA GLN A 37 7.12 -16.73 -6.43
C GLN A 37 8.59 -17.13 -6.41
N ASP A 38 9.13 -17.63 -7.54
CA ASP A 38 10.54 -18.01 -7.67
C ASP A 38 11.46 -16.80 -7.44
N ALA A 39 11.12 -15.66 -8.03
CA ALA A 39 11.83 -14.40 -7.82
C ALA A 39 11.82 -13.97 -6.35
N VAL A 40 10.69 -14.10 -5.64
CA VAL A 40 10.61 -13.76 -4.21
C VAL A 40 11.43 -14.72 -3.35
N ARG A 41 11.50 -16.01 -3.68
CA ARG A 41 12.40 -16.95 -2.97
C ARG A 41 13.86 -16.52 -3.13
N HIS A 42 14.24 -16.10 -4.33
CA HIS A 42 15.58 -15.58 -4.58
C HIS A 42 15.86 -14.30 -3.78
N LEU A 43 14.93 -13.35 -3.74
CA LEU A 43 15.06 -12.15 -2.90
C LEU A 43 15.25 -12.49 -1.41
N LEU A 44 14.49 -13.46 -0.88
CA LEU A 44 14.64 -13.91 0.51
C LEU A 44 16.03 -14.52 0.77
N THR A 45 16.52 -15.36 -0.14
CA THR A 45 17.90 -15.89 -0.05
C THR A 45 18.93 -14.78 -0.04
N GLY A 46 18.76 -13.75 -0.90
CA GLY A 46 19.63 -12.57 -0.94
C GLY A 46 19.65 -11.79 0.38
N LEU A 47 18.53 -11.77 1.11
CA LEU A 47 18.44 -11.16 2.44
C LEU A 47 18.99 -12.04 3.58
N SER A 48 19.58 -13.19 3.25
CA SER A 48 20.02 -14.19 4.23
C SER A 48 18.87 -14.75 5.08
N GLU A 49 17.70 -14.93 4.48
CA GLU A 49 16.50 -15.50 5.11
C GLU A 49 16.22 -16.92 4.59
N ASP A 50 15.86 -17.83 5.51
CA ASP A 50 15.37 -19.16 5.13
C ASP A 50 13.88 -19.09 4.76
N PHE A 51 13.58 -19.12 3.46
CA PHE A 51 12.20 -19.10 2.98
C PHE A 51 11.37 -20.33 3.40
N ASN A 52 11.99 -21.40 3.90
CA ASN A 52 11.29 -22.57 4.43
C ASN A 52 10.86 -22.42 5.89
N ARG A 53 11.26 -21.34 6.58
CA ARG A 53 10.78 -21.08 7.95
C ARG A 53 9.28 -20.80 7.94
N GLU A 54 8.58 -21.20 9.01
CA GLU A 54 7.12 -21.20 9.10
C GLU A 54 6.45 -19.89 8.61
N GLY A 55 6.97 -18.73 9.05
CA GLY A 55 6.46 -17.42 8.65
C GLY A 55 6.73 -17.02 7.19
N LEU A 56 7.69 -17.64 6.51
CA LEU A 56 8.05 -17.32 5.12
C LEU A 56 7.55 -18.31 4.08
N LYS A 57 7.14 -19.54 4.47
CA LYS A 57 6.71 -20.59 3.53
C LYS A 57 5.68 -20.11 2.51
N LYS A 58 4.70 -19.30 2.95
CA LYS A 58 3.64 -18.74 2.09
C LYS A 58 3.95 -17.34 1.57
N THR A 59 5.05 -16.72 1.97
CA THR A 59 5.43 -15.36 1.58
C THR A 59 5.57 -15.20 0.08
N PRO A 60 6.28 -16.08 -0.67
CA PRO A 60 6.37 -15.98 -2.12
C PRO A 60 5.00 -15.87 -2.79
N PHE A 61 4.07 -16.77 -2.45
CA PHE A 61 2.72 -16.75 -3.00
C PHE A 61 1.95 -15.50 -2.59
N ARG A 62 2.01 -15.11 -1.31
CA ARG A 62 1.34 -13.91 -0.81
C ARG A 62 1.84 -12.67 -1.54
N VAL A 63 3.14 -12.51 -1.74
CA VAL A 63 3.73 -11.39 -2.48
C VAL A 63 3.26 -11.38 -3.93
N ALA A 64 3.33 -12.52 -4.62
CA ALA A 64 2.84 -12.64 -6.00
C ALA A 64 1.37 -12.24 -6.12
N LYS A 65 0.51 -12.76 -5.23
CA LYS A 65 -0.91 -12.40 -5.19
C LYS A 65 -1.15 -10.90 -4.93
N ALA A 66 -0.38 -10.28 -4.04
CA ALA A 66 -0.49 -8.84 -3.77
C ALA A 66 -0.12 -8.00 -4.99
N LEU A 67 1.05 -8.27 -5.58
CA LEU A 67 1.54 -7.50 -6.73
C LEU A 67 0.58 -7.64 -7.92
N ARG A 68 0.16 -8.86 -8.25
CA ARG A 68 -0.79 -9.09 -9.36
C ARG A 68 -2.14 -8.44 -9.11
N HIS A 69 -2.65 -8.48 -7.89
CA HIS A 69 -3.89 -7.77 -7.55
C HIS A 69 -3.71 -6.25 -7.63
N GLY A 70 -2.59 -5.74 -7.13
CA GLY A 70 -2.23 -4.32 -7.13
C GLY A 70 -1.89 -3.76 -8.51
N THR A 71 -1.62 -4.61 -9.50
CA THR A 71 -1.38 -4.21 -10.90
C THR A 71 -2.42 -4.77 -11.87
N ARG A 72 -3.54 -5.32 -11.36
CA ARG A 72 -4.61 -5.90 -12.20
C ARG A 72 -5.23 -4.89 -13.17
N GLY A 73 -5.16 -3.60 -12.84
CA GLY A 73 -5.61 -2.51 -13.69
C GLY A 73 -4.87 -2.46 -15.02
N ALA A 74 -3.65 -3.01 -15.08
CA ALA A 74 -2.89 -3.15 -16.31
C ALA A 74 -3.38 -4.31 -17.21
N HIS A 75 -3.98 -5.34 -16.60
CA HIS A 75 -4.17 -6.67 -17.22
C HIS A 75 -5.61 -7.11 -17.47
N GLN A 76 -6.64 -6.31 -17.19
CA GLN A 76 -8.03 -6.80 -17.35
C GLN A 76 -8.59 -6.65 -18.78
N PRO A 77 -8.58 -7.64 -19.70
CA PRO A 77 -9.46 -7.63 -20.86
C PRO A 77 -10.93 -7.86 -20.45
N PHE A 78 -11.85 -7.26 -21.19
CA PHE A 78 -13.27 -7.07 -20.87
C PHE A 78 -14.15 -8.30 -21.15
N LEU A 79 -13.92 -9.46 -20.52
CA LEU A 79 -14.91 -10.55 -20.61
C LEU A 79 -15.49 -11.02 -19.27
N ASN A 80 -14.81 -10.81 -18.14
CA ASN A 80 -15.26 -11.41 -16.87
C ASN A 80 -15.85 -10.41 -15.86
N ALA A 81 -16.19 -9.18 -16.29
CA ALA A 81 -16.69 -8.13 -15.40
C ALA A 81 -18.21 -7.87 -15.49
N ILE A 82 -18.95 -8.64 -16.29
CA ILE A 82 -20.41 -8.49 -16.50
C ILE A 82 -21.25 -9.54 -15.73
N ASP A 83 -20.64 -10.55 -15.09
CA ASP A 83 -21.40 -11.65 -14.46
C ASP A 83 -21.97 -11.39 -13.05
N SER A 84 -22.42 -10.17 -12.74
CA SER A 84 -23.19 -9.97 -11.49
C SER A 84 -24.34 -8.96 -11.56
N ALA A 85 -24.69 -8.45 -12.74
CA ALA A 85 -25.81 -7.49 -12.85
C ALA A 85 -26.81 -7.75 -13.99
N TYR A 86 -26.59 -8.75 -14.85
CA TYR A 86 -27.47 -9.00 -16.01
C TYR A 86 -28.38 -10.23 -15.91
N LEU A 87 -28.50 -10.84 -14.73
CA LEU A 87 -29.57 -11.82 -14.46
C LEU A 87 -30.79 -11.14 -13.83
N CYS A 88 -31.33 -10.10 -14.47
CA CYS A 88 -32.68 -9.63 -14.14
C CYS A 88 -33.38 -9.07 -15.38
N THR A 89 -34.20 -9.93 -15.98
CA THR A 89 -35.37 -9.64 -16.84
C THR A 89 -35.18 -8.71 -18.05
N THR A 90 -34.99 -9.33 -19.22
CA THR A 90 -35.64 -8.86 -20.45
C THR A 90 -36.23 -10.05 -21.20
N LEU A 91 -37.44 -10.46 -20.79
CA LEU A 91 -38.33 -11.26 -21.63
C LEU A 91 -38.95 -10.30 -22.65
N VAL A 92 -38.43 -10.27 -23.88
CA VAL A 92 -39.18 -9.72 -25.01
C VAL A 92 -39.93 -10.87 -25.66
N ALA A 93 -41.20 -11.04 -25.27
CA ALA A 93 -42.14 -11.88 -25.99
C ALA A 93 -42.39 -11.27 -27.37
N ASN A 94 -42.08 -12.00 -28.44
CA ASN A 94 -42.46 -11.63 -29.79
C ASN A 94 -43.70 -12.47 -30.20
N PRO A 95 -44.90 -11.86 -30.39
CA PRO A 95 -46.15 -12.60 -30.55
C PRO A 95 -46.39 -13.15 -31.96
N SER A 96 -45.38 -13.20 -32.84
CA SER A 96 -45.59 -13.71 -34.20
C SER A 96 -44.38 -14.49 -34.71
N LYS A 97 -44.33 -15.79 -34.40
CA LYS A 97 -43.92 -16.91 -35.28
C LYS A 97 -43.73 -18.17 -34.43
N SER A 98 -44.59 -19.17 -34.65
CA SER A 98 -44.39 -20.52 -34.17
C SER A 98 -43.25 -21.17 -34.94
N THR A 99 -42.09 -21.35 -34.32
CA THR A 99 -41.22 -22.53 -34.43
C THR A 99 -39.91 -22.25 -33.69
N SER A 100 -39.65 -23.07 -32.69
CA SER A 100 -38.44 -23.06 -31.86
C SER A 100 -37.25 -23.62 -32.64
N TYR A 101 -36.20 -22.81 -32.83
CA TYR A 101 -34.86 -23.31 -33.11
C TYR A 101 -33.83 -22.49 -32.31
N MET A 102 -33.30 -23.11 -31.26
CA MET A 102 -32.08 -22.69 -30.58
C MET A 102 -30.90 -22.90 -31.54
N LYS A 103 -30.25 -21.82 -31.99
CA LYS A 103 -28.90 -21.90 -32.56
C LYS A 103 -27.91 -21.51 -31.47
N TYR A 104 -27.20 -22.51 -30.94
CA TYR A 104 -25.92 -22.29 -30.28
C TYR A 104 -24.92 -21.86 -31.34
N VAL A 105 -24.44 -20.62 -31.25
CA VAL A 105 -23.25 -20.18 -31.99
C VAL A 105 -22.06 -20.45 -31.07
N SER A 106 -21.46 -21.63 -31.21
CA SER A 106 -20.16 -21.94 -30.63
C SER A 106 -19.11 -21.18 -31.44
N VAL A 107 -18.62 -20.06 -30.94
CA VAL A 107 -17.41 -19.43 -31.50
C VAL A 107 -16.23 -20.20 -30.93
N ASN A 108 -15.58 -21.02 -31.77
CA ASN A 108 -14.31 -21.67 -31.44
C ASN A 108 -13.19 -20.61 -31.38
N ILE A 109 -12.84 -20.16 -30.17
CA ILE A 109 -11.75 -19.19 -29.91
C ILE A 109 -10.39 -19.91 -29.88
N ALA A 110 -10.16 -20.85 -30.79
CA ALA A 110 -8.88 -21.55 -30.93
C ALA A 110 -8.10 -21.12 -32.18
N GLU A 111 -8.74 -20.46 -33.16
CA GLU A 111 -8.07 -20.02 -34.40
C GLU A 111 -7.68 -18.52 -34.43
N GLU A 112 -8.19 -17.69 -33.52
CA GLU A 112 -7.86 -16.25 -33.47
C GLU A 112 -6.76 -15.88 -32.44
N ALA A 113 -6.38 -16.82 -31.56
CA ALA A 113 -5.23 -16.64 -30.66
C ALA A 113 -3.88 -16.59 -31.41
N SER A 114 -3.84 -17.06 -32.66
CA SER A 114 -2.64 -17.07 -33.51
C SER A 114 -2.34 -15.72 -34.19
N ARG A 115 -3.14 -14.68 -33.95
CA ARG A 115 -2.98 -13.35 -34.60
C ARG A 115 -2.55 -12.20 -33.68
N VAL A 116 -2.21 -12.48 -32.42
CA VAL A 116 -1.62 -11.47 -31.50
C VAL A 116 -0.10 -11.37 -31.65
N VAL A 117 0.52 -12.21 -32.48
CA VAL A 117 1.93 -12.10 -32.85
C VAL A 117 2.04 -11.50 -34.24
N PHE A 118 1.93 -10.18 -34.38
CA PHE A 118 2.56 -9.38 -35.46
C PHE A 118 2.29 -7.88 -35.20
N VAL A 119 2.88 -7.33 -34.14
CA VAL A 119 3.20 -5.90 -34.08
C VAL A 119 4.70 -5.77 -34.34
N LYS A 120 5.09 -5.98 -35.60
CA LYS A 120 6.47 -5.72 -36.05
C LYS A 120 6.56 -4.82 -37.29
N GLU A 121 5.45 -4.40 -37.88
CA GLU A 121 5.46 -3.61 -39.13
C GLU A 121 4.43 -2.47 -39.22
N LEU A 122 3.86 -2.03 -38.10
CA LEU A 122 3.13 -0.76 -38.05
C LEU A 122 3.77 0.10 -36.98
N GLY A 123 4.41 1.19 -37.40
CA GLY A 123 5.05 2.20 -36.54
C GLY A 123 4.03 3.00 -35.72
N VAL A 124 3.22 2.29 -34.93
CA VAL A 124 2.26 2.86 -33.99
C VAL A 124 2.70 2.37 -32.60
N ASP A 125 3.11 3.31 -31.75
CA ASP A 125 3.65 3.04 -30.42
C ASP A 125 2.78 2.02 -29.67
N ALA A 126 3.40 1.00 -29.08
CA ALA A 126 2.72 0.03 -28.20
C ALA A 126 1.94 0.73 -27.06
N ILE A 127 2.35 1.95 -26.70
CA ILE A 127 1.66 2.86 -25.78
C ILE A 127 0.28 3.27 -26.31
N SER A 128 0.13 3.57 -27.59
CA SER A 128 -1.16 3.93 -28.22
C SER A 128 -2.14 2.75 -28.18
N CYS A 129 -1.65 1.53 -28.40
CA CYS A 129 -2.46 0.30 -28.34
C CYS A 129 -2.88 -0.07 -26.91
N LEU A 130 -1.98 0.13 -25.92
CA LEU A 130 -2.31 -0.03 -24.50
C LEU A 130 -3.34 1.04 -24.05
N LEU A 131 -3.11 2.31 -24.40
CA LEU A 131 -4.02 3.41 -24.10
C LEU A 131 -5.39 3.23 -24.76
N SER A 132 -5.46 2.69 -25.98
CA SER A 132 -6.74 2.39 -26.63
C SER A 132 -7.49 1.25 -25.93
N CYS A 133 -6.80 0.18 -25.54
CA CYS A 133 -7.37 -0.90 -24.73
C CYS A 133 -7.91 -0.40 -23.38
N TYR A 134 -7.26 0.57 -22.73
CA TYR A 134 -7.78 1.16 -21.49
C TYR A 134 -8.97 2.09 -21.72
N ARG A 135 -8.94 2.91 -22.78
CA ARG A 135 -10.06 3.82 -23.13
C ARG A 135 -11.34 3.05 -23.44
N LEU A 136 -11.25 1.90 -24.09
CA LEU A 136 -12.40 1.03 -24.36
C LEU A 136 -13.05 0.53 -23.05
N LYS A 137 -12.28 0.06 -22.07
CA LYS A 137 -12.80 -0.41 -20.77
C LYS A 137 -13.51 0.66 -19.95
N VAL A 138 -12.96 1.88 -19.92
CA VAL A 138 -13.56 3.01 -19.19
C VAL A 138 -14.89 3.39 -19.81
N LYS A 139 -14.93 3.46 -21.15
CA LYS A 139 -16.15 3.75 -21.90
C LYS A 139 -17.25 2.76 -21.52
N ASP A 140 -16.97 1.46 -21.48
CA ASP A 140 -17.95 0.44 -21.10
C ASP A 140 -18.44 0.57 -19.64
N ILE A 141 -17.56 0.95 -18.71
CA ILE A 141 -17.91 1.16 -17.29
C ILE A 141 -18.86 2.35 -17.11
N VAL A 142 -18.62 3.40 -17.91
CA VAL A 142 -19.35 4.67 -17.85
C VAL A 142 -20.68 4.55 -18.60
N GLU A 143 -20.68 4.04 -19.84
CA GLU A 143 -21.88 3.98 -20.70
C GLU A 143 -23.04 3.20 -20.08
N GLY A 144 -22.77 2.11 -19.35
CA GLY A 144 -23.79 1.33 -18.67
C GLY A 144 -24.41 1.97 -17.42
N ALA A 145 -24.04 3.21 -17.08
CA ALA A 145 -24.54 3.92 -15.89
C ALA A 145 -24.62 5.44 -16.08
N LEU A 146 -24.84 5.88 -17.32
CA LEU A 146 -25.25 7.25 -17.61
C LEU A 146 -26.77 7.32 -17.49
N PHE A 147 -27.25 8.14 -16.57
CA PHE A 147 -28.66 8.37 -16.33
C PHE A 147 -29.07 9.69 -16.95
N HIS A 148 -30.28 9.71 -17.52
CA HIS A 148 -30.90 10.95 -17.95
C HIS A 148 -31.52 11.63 -16.73
N GLU A 149 -31.13 12.87 -16.47
CA GLU A 149 -31.83 13.73 -15.51
C GLU A 149 -32.78 14.63 -16.30
N ALA A 150 -34.09 14.44 -16.14
CA ALA A 150 -35.09 15.30 -16.77
C ALA A 150 -35.10 16.65 -16.04
N GLY A 151 -35.06 17.76 -16.80
CA GLY A 151 -35.24 19.11 -16.26
C GLY A 151 -36.55 19.27 -15.52
N LEU A 152 -36.57 20.20 -14.56
CA LEU A 152 -37.79 20.57 -13.82
C LEU A 152 -38.80 21.34 -14.70
N ASP A 153 -38.38 21.84 -15.88
CA ASP A 153 -39.21 22.64 -16.79
C ASP A 153 -39.22 22.09 -18.24
N ASP A 154 -40.39 22.11 -18.90
CA ASP A 154 -40.67 21.69 -20.29
C ASP A 154 -40.00 22.57 -21.38
N GLY A 155 -39.11 23.49 -21.01
CA GLY A 155 -38.42 24.37 -21.94
C GLY A 155 -36.94 24.08 -22.00
N ASN A 156 -36.44 23.53 -23.14
CA ASN A 156 -35.04 23.37 -23.56
C ASN A 156 -33.95 23.78 -22.53
N GLY A 157 -33.93 23.10 -21.38
CA GLY A 157 -32.93 23.29 -20.35
C GLY A 157 -31.65 22.56 -20.79
N HIS A 158 -30.51 23.23 -20.68
CA HIS A 158 -29.25 22.51 -20.72
C HIS A 158 -29.22 21.64 -19.46
N ALA A 159 -29.47 20.34 -19.59
CA ALA A 159 -29.37 19.34 -18.52
C ALA A 159 -30.14 19.68 -17.23
N GLY A 160 -31.35 19.11 -17.10
CA GLY A 160 -31.69 18.36 -15.89
C GLY A 160 -31.02 18.77 -14.58
N GLY A 161 -31.32 19.95 -14.04
CA GLY A 161 -31.16 20.22 -12.61
C GLY A 161 -29.75 20.29 -12.03
N ALA A 162 -28.83 21.01 -12.66
CA ALA A 162 -27.99 22.05 -12.04
C ALA A 162 -26.74 22.29 -12.89
N ASP A 163 -26.45 23.55 -13.24
CA ASP A 163 -25.16 24.00 -13.80
C ASP A 163 -23.99 23.84 -12.80
N GLU A 164 -24.18 23.04 -11.75
CA GLU A 164 -23.34 22.92 -10.56
C GLU A 164 -22.50 21.64 -10.60
N PRO A 165 -21.33 21.63 -9.95
CA PRO A 165 -20.46 20.47 -9.94
C PRO A 165 -20.99 19.33 -9.07
N VAL A 166 -20.98 18.11 -9.61
CA VAL A 166 -21.15 16.86 -8.84
C VAL A 166 -19.78 16.46 -8.28
N ILE A 167 -19.67 16.37 -6.95
CA ILE A 167 -18.41 16.12 -6.25
C ILE A 167 -18.48 14.85 -5.39
N VAL A 168 -17.58 13.91 -5.66
CA VAL A 168 -17.31 12.73 -4.84
C VAL A 168 -15.93 12.87 -4.18
N ARG A 169 -15.90 12.83 -2.86
CA ARG A 169 -14.69 13.05 -2.04
C ARG A 169 -14.33 11.80 -1.26
N ASP A 170 -13.11 11.80 -0.74
CA ASP A 170 -12.60 10.79 0.18
C ASP A 170 -12.63 9.36 -0.40
N LEU A 171 -12.32 9.23 -1.71
CA LEU A 171 -12.13 7.93 -2.34
C LEU A 171 -10.77 7.37 -1.94
N ASP A 172 -10.81 6.44 -1.00
CA ASP A 172 -9.66 5.75 -0.44
C ASP A 172 -9.14 4.68 -1.41
N LEU A 173 -7.93 4.89 -1.92
CA LEU A 173 -7.26 4.06 -2.91
C LEU A 173 -5.81 3.79 -2.47
N PHE A 174 -5.17 2.83 -3.13
CA PHE A 174 -3.73 2.66 -3.08
C PHE A 174 -3.19 2.35 -4.47
N SER A 175 -1.91 2.62 -4.66
CA SER A 175 -1.20 2.28 -5.89
C SER A 175 0.23 1.84 -5.56
N TYR A 176 0.91 1.25 -6.53
CA TYR A 176 2.34 0.96 -6.43
C TYR A 176 3.15 2.06 -7.11
N CYS A 177 4.18 2.57 -6.44
CA CYS A 177 5.02 3.64 -6.98
C CYS A 177 5.86 3.10 -8.13
N GLU A 178 5.72 3.66 -9.32
CA GLU A 178 6.52 3.22 -10.48
C GLU A 178 8.02 3.39 -10.24
N SER A 179 8.42 4.35 -9.41
CA SER A 179 9.84 4.59 -9.12
C SER A 179 10.45 3.56 -8.17
N CYS A 180 9.72 2.98 -7.22
CA CYS A 180 10.34 2.13 -6.19
C CYS A 180 9.62 0.83 -5.91
N LEU A 181 8.52 0.53 -6.60
CA LEU A 181 7.71 -0.68 -6.40
C LEU A 181 7.09 -0.80 -4.99
N LEU A 182 7.15 0.25 -4.17
CA LEU A 182 6.48 0.29 -2.86
C LEU A 182 5.06 0.85 -3.00
N PRO A 183 4.12 0.37 -2.16
CA PRO A 183 2.77 0.92 -2.14
C PRO A 183 2.75 2.35 -1.58
N PHE A 184 1.84 3.16 -2.11
CA PHE A 184 1.50 4.48 -1.57
C PHE A 184 -0.02 4.62 -1.47
N GLN A 185 -0.46 5.42 -0.51
CA GLN A 185 -1.87 5.68 -0.28
C GLN A 185 -2.33 6.86 -1.13
N VAL A 186 -3.56 6.80 -1.62
CA VAL A 186 -4.16 7.84 -2.43
C VAL A 186 -5.55 8.12 -1.89
N LYS A 187 -5.80 9.36 -1.49
CA LYS A 187 -7.14 9.85 -1.25
C LYS A 187 -7.56 10.72 -2.43
N CYS A 188 -8.51 10.21 -3.21
CA CYS A 188 -8.95 10.79 -4.46
C CYS A 188 -10.27 11.56 -4.28
N HIS A 189 -10.34 12.73 -4.89
CA HIS A 189 -11.51 13.59 -4.93
C HIS A 189 -11.80 13.92 -6.38
N VAL A 190 -13.03 13.71 -6.82
CA VAL A 190 -13.45 13.88 -8.20
C VAL A 190 -14.64 14.82 -8.26
N GLY A 191 -14.56 15.83 -9.10
CA GLY A 191 -15.65 16.72 -9.45
C GLY A 191 -15.90 16.68 -10.95
N TYR A 192 -17.14 16.78 -11.38
CA TYR A 192 -17.45 17.05 -12.79
C TYR A 192 -18.72 17.89 -12.91
N VAL A 193 -18.80 18.68 -13.98
CA VAL A 193 -20.00 19.48 -14.30
C VAL A 193 -20.77 18.76 -15.42
N PRO A 194 -21.94 18.17 -15.12
CA PRO A 194 -22.73 17.44 -16.10
C PRO A 194 -23.03 18.26 -17.36
N SER A 195 -23.20 17.59 -18.50
CA SER A 195 -23.68 18.24 -19.72
C SER A 195 -24.49 17.28 -20.58
N GLY A 196 -25.47 17.83 -21.32
CA GLY A 196 -26.33 17.05 -22.21
C GLY A 196 -27.21 16.03 -21.48
N GLU A 197 -27.78 16.43 -20.34
CA GLU A 197 -28.71 15.65 -19.49
C GLU A 197 -28.17 14.34 -18.94
N ARG A 198 -26.84 14.16 -18.86
CA ARG A 198 -26.22 12.90 -18.41
C ARG A 198 -25.52 13.03 -17.07
N VAL A 199 -25.93 12.20 -16.13
CA VAL A 199 -25.27 12.04 -14.82
C VAL A 199 -24.72 10.63 -14.70
N LEU A 200 -23.48 10.51 -14.24
CA LEU A 200 -22.83 9.23 -13.99
C LEU A 200 -23.17 8.71 -12.58
N GLY A 201 -23.53 7.43 -12.48
CA GLY A 201 -23.66 6.75 -11.19
C GLY A 201 -22.38 6.84 -10.34
N LEU A 202 -22.50 7.28 -9.09
CA LEU A 202 -21.36 7.63 -8.22
C LEU A 202 -20.33 6.49 -8.05
N SER A 203 -20.79 5.24 -8.01
CA SER A 203 -19.92 4.06 -7.88
C SER A 203 -19.00 3.83 -9.09
N LYS A 204 -19.28 4.46 -10.23
CA LYS A 204 -18.43 4.37 -11.42
C LYS A 204 -17.22 5.29 -11.33
N LEU A 205 -17.35 6.45 -10.68
CA LEU A 205 -16.22 7.36 -10.43
C LEU A 205 -15.14 6.65 -9.62
N SER A 206 -15.53 5.98 -8.53
CA SER A 206 -14.60 5.20 -7.70
C SER A 206 -14.01 4.01 -8.46
N ARG A 207 -14.81 3.32 -9.29
CA ARG A 207 -14.32 2.18 -10.08
C ARG A 207 -13.32 2.59 -11.16
N VAL A 208 -13.54 3.72 -11.83
CA VAL A 208 -12.57 4.27 -12.79
C VAL A 208 -11.28 4.62 -12.07
N ALA A 209 -11.36 5.32 -10.94
CA ALA A 209 -10.18 5.66 -10.15
C ALA A 209 -9.41 4.41 -9.66
N ASP A 210 -10.11 3.36 -9.20
CA ASP A 210 -9.48 2.09 -8.78
C ASP A 210 -8.72 1.42 -9.93
N ILE A 211 -9.26 1.39 -11.15
CA ILE A 211 -8.60 0.76 -12.30
C ILE A 211 -7.25 1.41 -12.62
N PHE A 212 -7.17 2.73 -12.51
CA PHE A 212 -5.90 3.43 -12.72
C PHE A 212 -4.98 3.33 -11.51
N ALA A 213 -5.52 3.30 -10.29
CA ALA A 213 -4.74 3.11 -9.07
C ALA A 213 -4.14 1.71 -8.95
N LYS A 214 -4.77 0.66 -9.48
CA LYS A 214 -4.21 -0.70 -9.51
C LYS A 214 -3.19 -0.88 -10.64
N ARG A 215 -2.17 -0.01 -10.68
CA ARG A 215 -1.05 0.01 -11.64
C ARG A 215 0.25 0.48 -10.95
N LEU A 216 1.36 0.43 -11.70
CA LEU A 216 2.56 1.16 -11.33
C LEU A 216 2.39 2.64 -11.74
N GLN A 217 2.30 3.54 -10.76
CA GLN A 217 1.92 4.95 -10.99
C GLN A 217 2.90 5.95 -10.37
N ASP A 218 2.84 7.15 -10.96
CA ASP A 218 3.21 8.42 -10.34
C ASP A 218 1.92 9.20 -10.02
N PRO A 219 1.84 9.95 -8.89
CA PRO A 219 0.67 10.74 -8.53
C PRO A 219 0.13 11.65 -9.64
N LYS A 220 1.00 12.34 -10.39
CA LYS A 220 0.56 13.25 -11.46
C LYS A 220 -0.08 12.48 -12.60
N ARG A 221 0.58 11.39 -13.02
CA ARG A 221 0.07 10.49 -14.07
C ARG A 221 -1.28 9.89 -13.68
N LEU A 222 -1.40 9.38 -12.45
CA LEU A 222 -2.66 8.83 -11.94
C LEU A 222 -3.80 9.85 -12.02
N GLY A 223 -3.55 11.09 -11.57
CA GLY A 223 -4.54 12.17 -11.63
C GLY A 223 -4.98 12.48 -13.06
N ASP A 224 -4.02 12.60 -13.97
CA ASP A 224 -4.25 12.93 -15.38
C ASP A 224 -5.00 11.82 -16.12
N GLU A 225 -4.64 10.56 -15.88
CA GLU A 225 -5.29 9.40 -16.48
C GLU A 225 -6.75 9.27 -16.01
N VAL A 226 -7.01 9.42 -14.71
CA VAL A 226 -8.39 9.39 -14.17
C VAL A 226 -9.20 10.56 -14.73
N CYS A 227 -8.65 11.77 -14.73
CA CYS A 227 -9.32 12.96 -15.24
C CYS A 227 -9.68 12.80 -16.73
N SER A 228 -8.71 12.39 -17.54
CA SER A 228 -8.90 12.18 -18.98
C SER A 228 -9.92 11.07 -19.26
N ALA A 229 -9.85 9.96 -18.53
CA ALA A 229 -10.77 8.83 -18.66
C ALA A 229 -12.23 9.23 -18.39
N LEU A 230 -12.47 9.95 -17.29
CA LEU A 230 -13.78 10.45 -16.94
C LEU A 230 -14.30 11.49 -17.94
N TYR A 231 -13.44 12.41 -18.38
CA TYR A 231 -13.81 13.43 -19.34
C TYR A 231 -14.27 12.82 -20.67
N HIS A 232 -13.53 11.86 -21.22
CA HIS A 232 -13.91 11.21 -22.48
C HIS A 232 -15.09 10.23 -22.34
N GLY A 233 -15.23 9.60 -21.17
CA GLY A 233 -16.32 8.65 -20.91
C GLY A 233 -17.67 9.34 -20.67
N ILE A 234 -17.70 10.37 -19.83
CA ILE A 234 -18.93 11.09 -19.46
C ILE A 234 -19.27 12.15 -20.53
N LYS A 235 -18.24 12.75 -21.14
CA LYS A 235 -18.32 13.97 -21.96
C LYS A 235 -19.03 15.13 -21.24
N PRO A 236 -18.55 15.50 -20.03
CA PRO A 236 -19.12 16.60 -19.25
C PRO A 236 -18.61 17.96 -19.75
N ALA A 237 -19.10 19.08 -19.18
CA ALA A 237 -18.51 20.40 -19.42
C ALA A 237 -17.06 20.47 -18.90
N GLY A 238 -16.76 19.77 -17.81
CA GLY A 238 -15.39 19.55 -17.35
C GLY A 238 -15.30 18.54 -16.21
N VAL A 239 -14.07 18.11 -15.94
CA VAL A 239 -13.71 17.21 -14.83
C VAL A 239 -12.55 17.81 -14.06
N ALA A 240 -12.61 17.73 -12.74
CA ALA A 240 -11.53 18.03 -11.81
C ALA A 240 -11.21 16.80 -10.98
N VAL A 241 -9.93 16.48 -10.83
CA VAL A 241 -9.42 15.43 -9.96
C VAL A 241 -8.36 16.01 -9.04
N VAL A 242 -8.51 15.75 -7.74
CA VAL A 242 -7.52 16.09 -6.73
C VAL A 242 -7.11 14.84 -5.97
N LEU A 243 -5.80 14.59 -5.91
CA LEU A 243 -5.24 13.45 -5.19
C LEU A 243 -4.39 13.94 -4.02
N GLN A 244 -4.65 13.42 -2.83
CA GLN A 244 -3.75 13.49 -1.68
C GLN A 244 -3.01 12.17 -1.59
N CYS A 245 -1.72 12.17 -1.91
CA CYS A 245 -0.91 10.97 -1.94
C CYS A 245 0.08 10.96 -0.77
N LEU A 246 0.21 9.80 -0.12
CA LEU A 246 1.13 9.58 0.98
C LEU A 246 2.07 8.41 0.65
N HIS A 247 3.37 8.72 0.54
CA HIS A 247 4.41 7.74 0.33
C HIS A 247 5.25 7.57 1.60
N LEU A 248 5.47 6.33 1.99
CA LEU A 248 6.33 6.02 3.13
C LEU A 248 7.77 6.43 2.80
N HIS A 249 8.38 7.22 3.69
CA HIS A 249 9.81 7.46 3.72
C HIS A 249 10.44 6.44 4.68
N VAL A 250 11.19 5.49 4.13
CA VAL A 250 11.98 4.56 4.94
C VAL A 250 13.41 5.09 4.98
N PRO A 251 13.89 5.60 6.14
CA PRO A 251 15.26 6.08 6.24
C PRO A 251 16.23 4.91 6.02
N ASN A 252 17.40 5.21 5.47
CA ASN A 252 18.50 4.25 5.51
C ASN A 252 18.91 4.01 6.96
N LEU A 253 19.43 2.82 7.26
CA LEU A 253 19.83 2.43 8.60
C LEU A 253 20.70 3.50 9.30
N GLU A 254 21.73 4.00 8.61
CA GLU A 254 22.63 5.06 9.10
C GLU A 254 21.88 6.36 9.44
N SER A 255 20.97 6.80 8.56
CA SER A 255 20.19 8.03 8.79
C SER A 255 19.18 7.89 9.92
N ALA A 256 18.64 6.68 10.15
CA ALA A 256 17.68 6.43 11.22
C ALA A 256 18.33 6.60 12.60
N PHE A 257 19.63 6.29 12.75
CA PHE A 257 20.35 6.50 14.00
C PHE A 257 20.72 7.98 14.25
N LEU A 258 20.79 8.81 13.20
CA LEU A 258 21.29 10.18 13.28
C LEU A 258 20.20 11.24 13.49
N ASP A 259 18.97 11.01 13.05
CA ASP A 259 17.86 11.98 13.22
C ASP A 259 16.56 11.31 13.72
N PRO A 260 16.20 11.48 15.01
CA PRO A 260 14.97 10.93 15.58
C PRO A 260 13.70 11.68 15.13
N ASN A 261 13.81 12.85 14.48
CA ASN A 261 12.67 13.68 14.04
C ASN A 261 12.34 13.52 12.55
N HIS A 262 12.82 12.45 11.91
CA HIS A 262 12.58 12.25 10.48
C HIS A 262 11.08 12.15 10.16
N GLN A 263 10.60 13.00 9.24
CA GLN A 263 9.24 12.91 8.72
C GLN A 263 9.08 11.55 8.02
N CYS A 264 8.19 10.69 8.54
CA CYS A 264 7.98 9.32 8.05
C CYS A 264 7.27 9.28 6.68
N TRP A 265 6.77 10.42 6.22
CA TRP A 265 5.83 10.51 5.11
C TRP A 265 6.17 11.64 4.16
N VAL A 266 6.20 11.33 2.87
CA VAL A 266 6.13 12.34 1.81
C VAL A 266 4.67 12.48 1.40
N LYS A 267 4.10 13.64 1.70
CA LYS A 267 2.75 14.01 1.30
C LYS A 267 2.84 14.88 0.05
N THR A 268 2.09 14.52 -0.99
CA THR A 268 1.95 15.34 -2.19
C THR A 268 0.48 15.52 -2.53
N LEU A 269 0.15 16.71 -3.05
CA LEU A 269 -1.17 17.05 -3.53
C LEU A 269 -1.08 17.26 -5.04
N VAL A 270 -1.89 16.53 -5.79
CA VAL A 270 -1.94 16.62 -7.26
C VAL A 270 -3.30 17.16 -7.69
N ARG A 271 -3.29 18.03 -8.69
CA ARG A 271 -4.47 18.54 -9.39
C ARG A 271 -4.40 18.15 -10.87
N SER A 272 -5.53 17.72 -11.41
CA SER A 272 -5.71 17.41 -12.83
C SER A 272 -7.08 17.91 -13.26
N GLY A 273 -7.15 18.64 -14.37
CA GLY A 273 -8.40 19.22 -14.90
C GLY A 273 -8.55 18.98 -16.40
N SER A 274 -9.80 18.95 -16.87
CA SER A 274 -10.17 18.85 -18.30
C SER A 274 -11.46 19.63 -18.57
N GLY A 275 -11.64 20.16 -19.79
CA GLY A 275 -12.76 21.04 -20.12
C GLY A 275 -12.67 22.39 -19.40
N ILE A 276 -13.75 22.83 -18.75
CA ILE A 276 -13.78 24.10 -17.98
C ILE A 276 -12.73 24.18 -16.85
N PHE A 277 -12.15 23.04 -16.45
CA PHE A 277 -11.10 22.96 -15.42
C PHE A 277 -9.66 22.93 -15.99
N GLU A 278 -9.45 23.07 -17.31
CA GLU A 278 -8.10 23.06 -17.90
C GLU A 278 -7.24 24.24 -17.45
N ASN A 279 -7.85 25.41 -17.26
CA ASN A 279 -7.15 26.58 -16.72
C ASN A 279 -7.17 26.52 -15.18
N GLU A 280 -5.99 26.44 -14.56
CA GLU A 280 -5.84 26.35 -13.09
C GLU A 280 -6.41 27.56 -12.33
N ASN A 281 -6.59 28.69 -13.03
CA ASN A 281 -7.15 29.94 -12.52
C ASN A 281 -8.62 30.15 -12.92
N ALA A 282 -9.30 29.13 -13.46
CA ALA A 282 -10.72 29.24 -13.77
C ALA A 282 -11.55 29.31 -12.48
N ASP A 283 -12.57 30.15 -12.45
CA ASP A 283 -13.53 30.29 -11.33
C ASP A 283 -14.13 28.93 -10.91
N ALA A 284 -14.29 28.01 -11.87
CA ALA A 284 -14.76 26.65 -11.62
C ALA A 284 -13.91 25.88 -10.58
N TRP A 285 -12.59 26.14 -10.51
CA TRP A 285 -11.73 25.51 -9.50
C TRP A 285 -12.00 26.04 -8.09
N ASP A 286 -12.41 27.29 -7.94
CA ASP A 286 -12.70 27.88 -6.64
C ASP A 286 -13.92 27.21 -6.02
N ASP A 287 -14.97 26.96 -6.81
CA ASP A 287 -16.16 26.23 -6.35
C ASP A 287 -15.80 24.83 -5.86
N PHE A 288 -15.02 24.09 -6.66
CA PHE A 288 -14.53 22.76 -6.26
C PHE A 288 -13.64 22.81 -5.01
N ALA A 289 -12.74 23.79 -4.90
CA ALA A 289 -11.83 23.94 -3.79
C ALA A 289 -12.56 24.31 -2.48
N VAL A 290 -13.61 25.13 -2.53
CA VAL A 290 -14.46 25.44 -1.37
C VAL A 290 -15.07 24.15 -0.81
N HIS A 291 -15.54 23.25 -1.67
CA HIS A 291 -16.06 21.97 -1.21
C HIS A 291 -14.99 21.09 -0.55
N LEU A 292 -13.75 21.10 -1.03
CA LEU A 292 -12.66 20.39 -0.37
C LEU A 292 -12.27 21.03 0.99
N ARG A 293 -12.32 22.36 1.09
CA ARG A 293 -12.02 23.08 2.35
C ARG A 293 -12.98 22.72 3.49
N PHE A 294 -14.25 22.43 3.22
CA PHE A 294 -15.18 21.95 4.26
C PHE A 294 -14.73 20.64 4.92
N LYS A 295 -13.84 19.88 4.28
CA LYS A 295 -13.21 18.67 4.82
C LYS A 295 -11.79 18.91 5.36
N GLY A 296 -11.38 20.16 5.49
CA GLY A 296 -10.03 20.55 5.92
C GLY A 296 -8.97 20.35 4.84
N ILE A 297 -9.37 20.22 3.57
CA ILE A 297 -8.46 20.02 2.44
C ILE A 297 -8.22 21.37 1.78
N ASP A 298 -7.04 21.96 2.00
CA ASP A 298 -6.69 23.25 1.40
C ASP A 298 -5.95 23.06 0.07
N VAL A 299 -6.68 23.28 -1.01
CA VAL A 299 -6.19 23.19 -2.39
C VAL A 299 -5.38 24.43 -2.80
N HIS A 300 -5.43 25.54 -2.05
CA HIS A 300 -4.72 26.78 -2.43
C HIS A 300 -3.39 26.98 -1.70
N ARG A 301 -3.06 26.14 -0.70
CA ARG A 301 -1.71 26.05 -0.11
C ARG A 301 -0.63 25.53 -1.08
N ILE A 302 -0.94 25.45 -2.37
CA ILE A 302 -0.11 24.91 -3.46
C ILE A 302 1.04 25.83 -3.88
N HIS A 303 1.16 27.04 -3.31
CA HIS A 303 2.42 27.78 -3.41
C HIS A 303 3.43 27.28 -2.37
N ILE A 304 4.26 26.33 -2.81
CA ILE A 304 5.72 26.36 -2.63
C ILE A 304 6.19 26.67 -1.20
N LYS A 305 6.56 25.63 -0.46
CA LYS A 305 7.68 25.71 0.48
C LYS A 305 8.90 24.88 0.08
N ASP A 306 8.90 24.31 -1.12
CA ASP A 306 10.07 23.68 -1.73
C ASP A 306 9.98 23.76 -3.27
N SER A 307 10.20 24.95 -3.84
CA SER A 307 10.49 25.14 -5.28
C SER A 307 11.96 24.78 -5.58
N THR A 308 12.39 23.65 -5.02
CA THR A 308 13.63 22.98 -5.35
C THR A 308 13.26 21.51 -5.52
N GLU A 309 12.96 21.09 -6.74
CA GLU A 309 13.15 19.73 -7.29
C GLU A 309 13.14 18.53 -6.31
N ARG A 310 12.24 18.48 -5.32
CA ARG A 310 12.13 17.31 -4.45
C ARG A 310 11.28 16.29 -5.17
N CYS A 311 11.93 15.21 -5.60
CA CYS A 311 11.23 14.10 -6.21
C CYS A 311 10.20 13.52 -5.22
N TRP A 312 8.97 13.28 -5.67
CA TRP A 312 7.90 12.72 -4.83
C TRP A 312 8.28 11.38 -4.21
N CYS A 313 9.04 10.56 -4.95
CA CYS A 313 9.48 9.26 -4.47
C CYS A 313 10.72 9.44 -3.58
N PRO A 314 10.67 9.05 -2.29
CA PRO A 314 11.79 9.17 -1.36
C PRO A 314 13.09 8.51 -1.83
N SER A 315 12.97 7.42 -2.60
CA SER A 315 14.13 6.70 -3.14
C SER A 315 14.88 7.45 -4.24
N ARG A 316 14.34 8.58 -4.73
CA ARG A 316 14.97 9.45 -5.73
C ARG A 316 15.61 10.70 -5.12
N SER A 317 15.23 11.09 -3.90
CA SER A 317 15.69 12.33 -3.23
C SER A 317 16.94 12.14 -2.37
N SER A 318 17.38 10.90 -2.10
CA SER A 318 18.62 10.65 -1.38
C SER A 318 19.83 11.09 -2.22
N SER A 319 20.30 12.32 -2.01
CA SER A 319 21.57 12.82 -2.51
C SER A 319 22.68 11.88 -2.05
N ILE A 320 23.31 11.24 -3.02
CA ILE A 320 24.39 10.28 -2.82
C ILE A 320 25.63 11.07 -2.37
N PRO A 321 26.22 10.85 -1.18
CA PRO A 321 27.67 10.96 -1.11
C PRO A 321 28.20 9.93 -2.09
N LYS A 322 29.04 10.31 -3.05
CA LYS A 322 29.71 9.41 -3.99
C LYS A 322 30.42 8.29 -3.23
N ILE A 323 29.69 7.25 -2.85
CA ILE A 323 30.25 5.95 -2.56
C ILE A 323 30.34 5.31 -3.93
N SER A 324 31.42 5.65 -4.62
CA SER A 324 31.97 4.77 -5.64
C SER A 324 32.48 3.53 -4.93
N CYS A 325 31.63 2.54 -4.69
CA CYS A 325 32.08 1.21 -4.30
C CYS A 325 31.10 0.21 -4.89
N MET A 326 31.56 -0.46 -5.94
CA MET A 326 31.27 -1.85 -6.29
C MET A 326 29.84 -2.31 -5.94
N LEU A 327 28.90 -2.16 -6.87
CA LEU A 327 27.71 -3.00 -6.87
C LEU A 327 28.21 -4.45 -6.98
N GLU A 328 28.20 -5.18 -5.88
CA GLU A 328 28.66 -6.57 -5.84
C GLU A 328 27.87 -7.41 -6.84
N SER A 329 28.45 -8.49 -7.36
CA SER A 329 27.79 -9.34 -8.35
C SER A 329 26.43 -9.88 -7.87
N ALA A 330 26.29 -10.09 -6.55
CA ALA A 330 25.04 -10.53 -5.93
C ALA A 330 23.91 -9.49 -6.04
N ASP A 331 24.21 -8.20 -5.92
CA ASP A 331 23.19 -7.15 -6.06
C ASP A 331 22.66 -7.06 -7.49
N GLN A 332 23.52 -7.29 -8.49
CA GLN A 332 23.11 -7.30 -9.90
C GLN A 332 22.11 -8.43 -10.20
N GLU A 333 22.30 -9.60 -9.59
CA GLU A 333 21.41 -10.74 -9.72
C GLU A 333 20.02 -10.46 -9.12
N LEU A 334 19.98 -9.82 -7.95
CA LEU A 334 18.74 -9.41 -7.31
C LEU A 334 18.03 -8.31 -8.10
N VAL A 335 18.78 -7.39 -8.70
CA VAL A 335 18.23 -6.37 -9.61
C VAL A 335 17.58 -7.02 -10.83
N ALA A 336 18.24 -8.00 -11.45
CA ALA A 336 17.64 -8.77 -12.55
C ALA A 336 16.39 -9.53 -12.11
N THR A 337 16.39 -10.06 -10.89
CA THR A 337 15.24 -10.74 -10.28
C THR A 337 14.03 -9.81 -10.14
N VAL A 338 14.22 -8.58 -9.65
CA VAL A 338 13.14 -7.59 -9.57
C VAL A 338 12.66 -7.15 -10.95
N ALA A 339 13.55 -7.00 -11.93
CA ALA A 339 13.15 -6.73 -13.31
C ALA A 339 12.30 -7.88 -13.90
N SER A 340 12.57 -9.13 -13.50
CA SER A 340 11.72 -10.28 -13.85
C SER A 340 10.32 -10.15 -13.26
N ILE A 341 10.21 -9.76 -11.98
CA ILE A 341 8.91 -9.49 -11.33
C ILE A 341 8.11 -8.46 -12.14
N ILE A 342 8.72 -7.32 -12.47
CA ILE A 342 8.06 -6.25 -13.26
C ILE A 342 7.56 -6.79 -14.60
N ARG A 343 8.37 -7.60 -15.28
CA ARG A 343 7.98 -8.23 -16.55
C ARG A 343 6.82 -9.21 -16.39
N SER A 344 6.80 -10.02 -15.32
CA SER A 344 5.68 -10.92 -15.00
C SER A 344 4.41 -10.16 -14.59
N LEU A 345 4.53 -8.92 -14.15
CA LEU A 345 3.41 -7.98 -13.99
C LEU A 345 3.03 -7.30 -15.31
N GLY A 346 3.58 -7.75 -16.45
CA GLY A 346 3.31 -7.25 -17.82
C GLY A 346 3.73 -5.82 -18.10
N GLU A 347 4.63 -5.28 -17.29
CA GLU A 347 5.25 -3.98 -17.51
C GLU A 347 6.58 -4.15 -18.24
N ASP A 348 7.01 -3.11 -18.95
CA ASP A 348 8.33 -3.07 -19.58
C ASP A 348 9.36 -2.47 -18.60
N PRO A 349 10.30 -3.25 -18.05
CA PRO A 349 11.31 -2.72 -17.12
C PRO A 349 12.24 -1.69 -17.77
N SER A 350 12.32 -1.65 -19.11
CA SER A 350 13.14 -0.69 -19.85
C SER A 350 12.47 0.66 -20.06
N ARG A 351 11.17 0.80 -19.72
CA ARG A 351 10.48 2.10 -19.83
C ARG A 351 11.16 3.14 -18.95
N LYS A 352 11.21 4.38 -19.44
CA LYS A 352 11.97 5.50 -18.85
C LYS A 352 11.74 5.65 -17.35
N GLU A 353 10.53 5.38 -16.87
CA GLU A 353 10.17 5.57 -15.46
C GLU A 353 10.51 4.36 -14.58
N LEU A 354 10.59 3.15 -15.16
CA LEU A 354 10.91 1.91 -14.44
C LEU A 354 12.38 1.51 -14.49
N VAL A 355 13.19 2.06 -15.40
CA VAL A 355 14.58 1.62 -15.62
C VAL A 355 15.44 1.57 -14.35
N GLY A 356 15.22 2.50 -13.41
CA GLY A 356 15.92 2.52 -12.12
C GLY A 356 15.18 1.84 -10.97
N THR A 357 13.96 1.35 -11.21
CA THR A 357 13.08 0.80 -10.17
C THR A 357 13.60 -0.49 -9.56
N PRO A 358 14.09 -1.47 -10.35
CA PRO A 358 14.74 -2.66 -9.80
C PRO A 358 15.87 -2.33 -8.81
N SER A 359 16.80 -1.46 -9.19
CA SER A 359 17.93 -1.07 -8.33
C SER A 359 17.49 -0.34 -7.07
N ARG A 360 16.51 0.57 -7.16
CA ARG A 360 15.98 1.29 -5.99
C ARG A 360 15.25 0.35 -5.04
N TYR A 361 14.48 -0.61 -5.55
CA TYR A 361 13.79 -1.59 -4.72
C TYR A 361 14.77 -2.54 -4.02
N VAL A 362 15.78 -3.07 -4.71
CA VAL A 362 16.82 -3.91 -4.09
C VAL A 362 17.56 -3.14 -3.00
N LYS A 363 18.00 -1.91 -3.29
CA LYS A 363 18.68 -1.07 -2.30
C LYS A 363 17.84 -0.85 -1.05
N TRP A 364 16.54 -0.56 -1.22
CA TRP A 364 15.61 -0.43 -0.10
C TRP A 364 15.47 -1.75 0.68
N LEU A 365 15.32 -2.86 -0.03
CA LEU A 365 15.11 -4.18 0.58
C LEU A 365 16.32 -4.61 1.42
N MET A 366 17.54 -4.28 0.96
CA MET A 366 18.78 -4.57 1.67
C MET A 366 18.94 -3.85 3.02
N ASN A 367 18.18 -2.78 3.27
CA ASN A 367 18.15 -2.15 4.60
C ASN A 367 17.62 -3.10 5.70
N PHE A 368 16.99 -4.23 5.34
CA PHE A 368 16.42 -5.21 6.26
C PHE A 368 17.19 -6.53 6.29
N GLN A 369 18.42 -6.56 5.72
CA GLN A 369 19.26 -7.75 5.70
C GLN A 369 19.63 -8.20 7.12
N ASN A 370 19.56 -9.50 7.38
CA ASN A 370 19.70 -10.06 8.72
C ASN A 370 21.17 -10.09 9.26
N THR A 371 22.15 -9.55 8.53
CA THR A 371 23.59 -9.76 8.78
C THR A 371 24.34 -8.57 9.39
N ASN A 372 23.86 -7.32 9.25
CA ASN A 372 24.69 -6.14 9.55
C ASN A 372 24.72 -5.68 11.02
N LEU A 373 23.81 -6.15 11.88
CA LEU A 373 23.63 -5.50 13.18
C LEU A 373 24.13 -6.29 14.40
N GLU A 374 24.41 -7.59 14.30
CA GLU A 374 24.94 -8.35 15.45
C GLU A 374 26.30 -7.80 15.93
N MET A 375 27.07 -7.14 15.07
CA MET A 375 28.36 -6.53 15.42
C MET A 375 28.23 -5.24 16.24
N GLU A 376 27.25 -4.37 16.00
CA GLU A 376 27.16 -3.08 16.70
C GLU A 376 26.56 -3.17 18.10
N LEU A 377 25.56 -4.05 18.32
CA LEU A 377 25.04 -4.29 19.67
C LEU A 377 26.13 -4.87 20.59
N ASN A 378 27.03 -5.70 20.07
CA ASN A 378 28.18 -6.18 20.82
C ASN A 378 29.15 -5.04 21.16
N GLY A 379 29.27 -4.01 20.31
CA GLY A 379 30.00 -2.77 20.62
C GLY A 379 29.37 -1.99 21.78
N PHE A 380 28.04 -1.86 21.82
CA PHE A 380 27.32 -1.23 22.94
C PHE A 380 27.38 -2.07 24.23
N ALA A 381 27.29 -3.40 24.12
CA ALA A 381 27.40 -4.32 25.25
C ALA A 381 28.83 -4.43 25.81
N CYS A 382 29.86 -4.22 24.96
CA CYS A 382 31.27 -4.29 25.35
C CYS A 382 31.81 -2.93 25.84
N GLY A 383 31.34 -1.81 25.27
CA GLY A 383 31.70 -0.45 25.71
C GLY A 383 30.95 0.02 26.95
N SER A 384 29.76 -0.53 27.23
CA SER A 384 28.96 -0.25 28.43
C SER A 384 28.93 -1.44 29.38
N ARG A 385 30.07 -2.13 29.54
CA ARG A 385 30.32 -2.92 30.75
C ARG A 385 30.52 -1.96 31.94
N LEU A 386 29.42 -1.33 32.34
CA LEU A 386 29.02 -1.16 33.73
C LEU A 386 29.98 -0.38 34.65
N ASP A 387 30.27 0.88 34.32
CA ASP A 387 30.68 1.87 35.33
C ASP A 387 29.47 2.53 36.04
N LEU A 388 28.24 2.08 35.74
CA LEU A 388 26.99 2.58 36.34
C LEU A 388 26.51 1.76 37.55
N LEU A 389 27.19 0.67 37.91
CA LEU A 389 26.92 -0.08 39.16
C LEU A 389 28.09 0.08 40.15
N LYS A 390 28.26 1.28 40.69
CA LYS A 390 28.91 1.41 42.00
C LYS A 390 27.81 1.51 43.06
N PRO A 391 27.65 0.50 43.93
CA PRO A 391 26.76 0.64 45.07
C PRO A 391 27.42 1.62 46.05
N ASN A 392 27.01 2.89 46.00
CA ASN A 392 27.18 3.72 47.19
C ASN A 392 26.20 3.20 48.24
N GLY A 393 26.74 2.96 49.44
CA GLY A 393 26.18 2.05 50.42
C GLY A 393 24.83 2.43 51.03
N GLU A 394 24.40 1.49 51.85
CA GLU A 394 23.25 1.47 52.77
C GLU A 394 21.90 1.01 52.21
N VAL A 395 21.50 -0.16 52.71
CA VAL A 395 20.20 -0.81 52.51
C VAL A 395 19.15 -0.04 53.33
N GLY A 396 18.66 1.06 52.77
CA GLY A 396 17.38 1.65 53.11
C GLY A 396 16.28 1.08 52.22
N HIS A 397 15.03 1.11 52.67
CA HIS A 397 13.85 0.77 51.85
C HIS A 397 13.71 1.76 50.68
N ASN A 398 14.52 1.60 49.63
CA ASN A 398 14.50 2.49 48.46
C ASN A 398 13.17 2.31 47.72
N LYS A 399 12.45 3.41 47.54
CA LYS A 399 11.22 3.40 46.73
C LYS A 399 11.66 3.22 45.27
N GLU A 400 11.20 2.18 44.61
CA GLU A 400 11.51 2.00 43.19
C GLU A 400 10.67 2.95 42.35
N GLN A 401 11.30 3.62 41.39
CA GLN A 401 10.68 4.63 40.55
C GLN A 401 10.29 4.03 39.19
N LEU A 402 9.14 4.43 38.67
CA LEU A 402 8.71 4.13 37.29
C LEU A 402 9.38 5.10 36.32
N HIS A 403 10.14 4.53 35.39
CA HIS A 403 10.71 5.23 34.25
C HIS A 403 9.98 4.82 32.97
N SER A 404 9.80 5.77 32.05
CA SER A 404 9.11 5.55 30.78
C SER A 404 9.80 6.29 29.65
N GLU A 405 10.16 5.58 28.59
CA GLU A 405 10.57 6.14 27.31
C GLU A 405 9.47 5.89 26.29
N LEU A 406 8.92 6.97 25.73
CA LEU A 406 7.72 6.96 24.90
C LEU A 406 8.06 7.44 23.48
N ASN A 407 7.26 7.01 22.50
CA ASN A 407 7.37 7.42 21.10
C ASN A 407 8.74 7.11 20.48
N LEU A 408 9.25 5.89 20.73
CA LEU A 408 10.44 5.39 20.05
C LEU A 408 10.02 4.87 18.67
N SER A 409 10.24 5.65 17.63
CA SER A 409 9.83 5.31 16.26
C SER A 409 10.55 4.07 15.75
N PHE A 410 9.89 3.28 14.90
CA PHE A 410 10.51 2.15 14.22
C PHE A 410 9.89 1.89 12.85
N TRP A 411 10.68 1.23 11.99
CA TRP A 411 10.27 0.68 10.71
C TRP A 411 10.65 -0.77 10.66
N SER A 412 9.84 -1.58 9.98
CA SER A 412 10.11 -3.00 9.84
C SER A 412 9.45 -3.57 8.58
N LEU A 413 9.85 -4.78 8.20
CA LEU A 413 9.34 -5.45 7.02
C LEU A 413 8.49 -6.64 7.42
N CYS A 414 7.21 -6.66 7.05
CA CYS A 414 6.32 -7.77 7.38
C CYS A 414 6.79 -9.03 6.66
N GLU A 415 7.18 -10.06 7.43
CA GLU A 415 7.72 -11.28 6.84
C GLU A 415 6.71 -12.02 5.95
N HIS A 416 5.41 -11.87 6.21
CA HIS A 416 4.35 -12.52 5.42
C HIS A 416 4.16 -11.94 4.01
N HIS A 417 4.55 -10.68 3.80
CA HIS A 417 4.14 -9.91 2.63
C HIS A 417 5.26 -9.06 2.01
N LEU A 418 6.44 -8.99 2.64
CA LEU A 418 7.52 -8.08 2.26
C LEU A 418 7.05 -6.64 2.04
N LEU A 419 6.13 -6.21 2.91
CA LEU A 419 5.57 -4.87 2.94
C LEU A 419 5.92 -4.18 4.26
N PRO A 420 6.19 -2.87 4.23
CA PRO A 420 6.61 -2.16 5.42
C PRO A 420 5.49 -2.09 6.45
N PHE A 421 5.88 -2.10 7.73
CA PHE A 421 5.04 -1.62 8.82
C PHE A 421 5.90 -0.72 9.70
N HIS A 422 5.28 0.32 10.25
CA HIS A 422 5.98 1.33 11.03
C HIS A 422 5.10 1.76 12.18
N GLY A 423 5.72 2.33 13.21
CA GLY A 423 5.00 2.68 14.40
C GLY A 423 5.88 3.24 15.49
N VAL A 424 5.40 3.12 16.71
CA VAL A 424 6.07 3.58 17.92
C VAL A 424 6.17 2.46 18.95
N VAL A 425 7.24 2.52 19.74
CA VAL A 425 7.46 1.68 20.90
C VAL A 425 7.45 2.56 22.15
N HIS A 426 6.78 2.08 23.19
CA HIS A 426 6.77 2.65 24.52
C HIS A 426 7.35 1.63 25.49
N ILE A 427 8.32 2.04 26.29
CA ILE A 427 9.06 1.17 27.20
C ILE A 427 8.94 1.73 28.61
N GLY A 428 8.34 0.97 29.51
CA GLY A 428 8.28 1.25 30.94
C GLY A 428 9.16 0.26 31.70
N TYR A 429 9.93 0.73 32.67
CA TYR A 429 10.73 -0.11 33.55
C TYR A 429 10.82 0.46 34.97
N LEU A 430 11.08 -0.41 35.94
CA LEU A 430 11.29 -0.02 37.34
C LEU A 430 12.77 -0.13 37.69
N SER A 431 13.31 0.90 38.34
CA SER A 431 14.68 0.90 38.84
C SER A 431 14.74 1.45 40.27
N ALA A 432 15.77 1.05 41.02
CA ALA A 432 16.02 1.56 42.35
C ALA A 432 16.38 3.05 42.31
N GLU A 433 15.95 3.80 43.33
CA GLU A 433 16.31 5.20 43.54
C GLU A 433 17.84 5.39 43.51
N GLY A 434 18.33 6.34 42.70
CA GLY A 434 19.75 6.69 42.59
C GLY A 434 20.53 6.05 41.43
N ILE A 435 19.93 5.11 40.69
CA ILE A 435 20.51 4.60 39.43
C ILE A 435 20.10 5.53 38.29
N ASN A 436 21.06 5.97 37.47
CA ASN A 436 20.78 6.78 36.29
C ASN A 436 19.84 6.03 35.34
N SER A 437 18.76 6.70 34.93
CA SER A 437 17.87 6.20 33.87
C SER A 437 18.68 5.92 32.60
N VAL A 438 18.32 4.85 31.88
CA VAL A 438 18.90 4.57 30.57
C VAL A 438 18.61 5.72 29.63
N GLY A 439 19.63 6.17 28.90
CA GLY A 439 19.45 7.17 27.87
C GLY A 439 18.51 6.67 26.77
N LYS A 440 17.54 7.51 26.39
CA LYS A 440 16.61 7.29 25.27
C LYS A 440 17.30 6.73 24.02
N SER A 441 18.52 7.17 23.73
CA SER A 441 19.33 6.70 22.59
C SER A 441 19.61 5.19 22.62
N LEU A 442 19.92 4.60 23.77
CA LEU A 442 20.17 3.15 23.86
C LEU A 442 18.90 2.34 23.59
N LEU A 443 17.77 2.76 24.17
CA LEU A 443 16.48 2.11 23.93
C LEU A 443 16.02 2.29 22.47
N GLN A 444 16.23 3.48 21.90
CA GLN A 444 15.99 3.73 20.47
C GLN A 444 16.85 2.81 19.59
N SER A 445 18.13 2.59 19.94
CA SER A 445 19.00 1.67 19.19
C SER A 445 18.54 0.22 19.26
N ILE A 446 18.03 -0.24 20.41
CA ILE A 446 17.44 -1.58 20.54
C ILE A 446 16.18 -1.70 19.66
N VAL A 447 15.33 -0.67 19.67
CA VAL A 447 14.11 -0.61 18.85
C VAL A 447 14.46 -0.64 17.36
N HIS A 448 15.42 0.17 16.90
CA HIS A 448 15.91 0.14 15.52
C HIS A 448 16.53 -1.21 15.16
N PHE A 449 17.30 -1.82 16.07
CA PHE A 449 17.94 -3.10 15.81
C PHE A 449 16.95 -4.19 15.44
N TYR A 450 15.84 -4.30 16.18
CA TYR A 450 14.81 -5.27 15.87
C TYR A 450 13.85 -4.79 14.78
N GLY A 451 13.72 -3.49 14.58
CA GLY A 451 12.91 -2.87 13.53
C GLY A 451 13.43 -3.22 12.13
N PHE A 452 14.70 -2.99 11.84
CA PHE A 452 15.31 -3.19 10.51
C PHE A 452 15.55 -4.67 10.16
N LYS A 453 14.51 -5.50 10.25
CA LYS A 453 14.48 -6.93 9.95
C LYS A 453 13.14 -7.34 9.34
N LEU A 454 13.08 -8.56 8.80
CA LEU A 454 11.80 -9.23 8.53
C LEU A 454 11.18 -9.67 9.87
N GLN A 455 9.97 -9.19 10.16
CA GLN A 455 9.36 -9.32 11.48
C GLN A 455 7.87 -9.64 11.48
N LEU A 456 7.47 -10.15 12.64
CA LEU A 456 6.12 -10.07 13.18
C LEU A 456 6.13 -9.09 14.35
N GLN A 457 5.10 -8.27 14.49
CA GLN A 457 5.04 -7.24 15.54
C GLN A 457 5.11 -7.85 16.95
N GLU A 458 4.51 -9.04 17.14
CA GLU A 458 4.54 -9.80 18.39
C GLU A 458 5.95 -10.27 18.74
N ARG A 459 6.72 -10.70 17.72
CA ARG A 459 8.11 -11.15 17.91
C ARG A 459 9.00 -9.96 18.23
N LEU A 460 8.89 -8.87 17.47
CA LEU A 460 9.54 -7.59 17.73
C LEU A 460 9.32 -7.12 19.17
N THR A 461 8.07 -7.11 19.63
CA THR A 461 7.70 -6.70 21.00
C THR A 461 8.39 -7.57 22.05
N LYS A 462 8.37 -8.90 21.87
CA LYS A 462 9.02 -9.84 22.80
C LYS A 462 10.54 -9.67 22.82
N GLN A 463 11.17 -9.51 21.65
CA GLN A 463 12.61 -9.33 21.51
C GLN A 463 13.10 -8.06 22.22
N ILE A 464 12.46 -6.91 21.96
CA ILE A 464 12.76 -5.66 22.65
C ILE A 464 12.60 -5.86 24.16
N THR A 465 11.49 -6.44 24.60
CA THR A 465 11.23 -6.65 26.03
C THR A 465 12.33 -7.49 26.69
N HIS A 466 12.72 -8.61 26.10
CA HIS A 466 13.76 -9.47 26.66
C HIS A 466 15.13 -8.79 26.70
N THR A 467 15.50 -8.05 25.65
CA THR A 467 16.78 -7.33 25.62
C THR A 467 16.83 -6.22 26.65
N VAL A 468 15.76 -5.44 26.79
CA VAL A 468 15.65 -4.42 27.85
C VAL A 468 15.68 -5.05 29.24
N THR A 469 15.02 -6.20 29.42
CA THR A 469 15.04 -6.94 30.70
C THR A 469 16.43 -7.40 31.08
N SER A 470 17.21 -7.90 30.12
CA SER A 470 18.60 -8.30 30.33
C SER A 470 19.51 -7.13 30.71
N LEU A 471 19.16 -5.90 30.32
CA LEU A 471 19.91 -4.69 30.64
C LEU A 471 19.47 -4.05 31.97
N LEU A 472 18.17 -4.03 32.27
CA LEU A 472 17.58 -3.20 33.33
C LEU A 472 16.87 -3.96 34.45
N GLY A 473 16.80 -5.29 34.36
CA GLY A 473 16.16 -6.13 35.35
C GLY A 473 14.78 -6.63 34.95
N GLY A 474 14.12 -7.35 35.87
CA GLY A 474 12.92 -8.15 35.59
C GLY A 474 11.62 -7.38 35.36
N ASP A 475 11.56 -6.11 35.75
CA ASP A 475 10.34 -5.31 35.78
C ASP A 475 10.24 -4.39 34.55
N VAL A 476 9.79 -4.95 33.43
CA VAL A 476 9.70 -4.23 32.15
C VAL A 476 8.33 -4.45 31.50
N MET A 477 7.78 -3.39 30.90
CA MET A 477 6.64 -3.44 30.01
C MET A 477 6.96 -2.71 28.70
N VAL A 478 6.70 -3.38 27.58
CA VAL A 478 6.83 -2.80 26.24
C VAL A 478 5.47 -2.83 25.57
N VAL A 479 5.07 -1.69 25.00
CA VAL A 479 3.89 -1.53 24.16
C VAL A 479 4.35 -1.07 22.79
N VAL A 480 3.90 -1.73 21.74
CA VAL A 480 4.21 -1.39 20.34
C VAL A 480 2.89 -1.11 19.63
N GLU A 481 2.82 0.03 18.97
CA GLU A 481 1.68 0.45 18.15
C GLU A 481 2.15 0.68 16.72
N ALA A 482 1.52 0.04 15.72
CA ALA A 482 2.00 0.13 14.35
C ALA A 482 0.91 0.03 13.28
N SER A 483 1.17 0.69 12.15
CA SER A 483 0.38 0.63 10.92
C SER A 483 1.04 -0.32 9.92
N HIS A 484 0.24 -1.19 9.30
CA HIS A 484 0.72 -2.27 8.43
C HIS A 484 0.28 -2.08 6.99
N TYR A 485 1.22 -1.90 6.06
CA TYR A 485 0.85 -1.80 4.64
C TYR A 485 0.23 -3.08 4.09
N CYS A 486 0.52 -4.23 4.70
CA CYS A 486 -0.12 -5.47 4.30
C CYS A 486 -1.63 -5.52 4.57
N MET A 487 -2.18 -4.60 5.39
CA MET A 487 -3.63 -4.43 5.59
C MET A 487 -4.24 -3.36 4.67
N ILE A 488 -3.39 -2.53 4.07
CA ILE A 488 -3.76 -1.36 3.27
C ILE A 488 -3.69 -1.68 1.78
N SER A 489 -2.57 -2.21 1.30
CA SER A 489 -2.27 -2.33 -0.12
C SER A 489 -2.63 -3.71 -0.72
N ARG A 490 -3.56 -4.42 -0.08
CA ARG A 490 -4.06 -5.74 -0.51
C ARG A 490 -5.30 -6.16 0.28
N GLY A 491 -6.10 -7.04 -0.31
CA GLY A 491 -7.10 -7.83 0.39
C GLY A 491 -8.25 -6.98 0.93
N ILE A 492 -8.22 -6.67 2.23
CA ILE A 492 -9.32 -6.01 2.96
C ILE A 492 -9.26 -4.47 2.86
N GLU A 493 -8.10 -3.92 2.50
CA GLU A 493 -7.89 -2.50 2.17
C GLU A 493 -8.41 -1.55 3.27
N LYS A 494 -8.01 -1.81 4.53
CA LYS A 494 -8.47 -1.05 5.71
C LYS A 494 -7.49 0.08 6.02
N LEU A 495 -7.72 1.23 5.40
CA LEU A 495 -6.99 2.46 5.76
C LEU A 495 -7.29 2.87 7.22
N GLY A 496 -6.24 3.35 7.90
CA GLY A 496 -6.34 3.83 9.28
C GLY A 496 -6.37 2.76 10.37
N SER A 497 -6.24 1.47 10.03
CA SER A 497 -6.10 0.42 11.05
C SER A 497 -4.70 0.45 11.70
N SER A 498 -4.65 0.36 13.02
CA SER A 498 -3.42 0.13 13.78
C SER A 498 -3.49 -1.18 14.56
N THR A 499 -2.32 -1.76 14.82
CA THR A 499 -2.16 -2.97 15.62
C THR A 499 -1.37 -2.63 16.87
N VAL A 500 -1.88 -3.06 18.03
CA VAL A 500 -1.21 -2.88 19.33
C VAL A 500 -0.78 -4.23 19.88
N THR A 501 0.49 -4.34 20.26
CA THR A 501 1.03 -5.51 20.96
C THR A 501 1.71 -5.07 22.24
N CYS A 502 1.59 -5.86 23.30
CA CYS A 502 2.29 -5.57 24.55
C CYS A 502 2.90 -6.83 25.16
N LYS A 503 4.01 -6.64 25.87
CA LYS A 503 4.65 -7.69 26.68
C LYS A 503 5.00 -7.11 28.03
N LYS A 504 4.68 -7.88 29.08
CA LYS A 504 4.82 -7.50 30.49
C LYS A 504 5.66 -8.55 31.20
N LEU A 505 6.62 -8.11 32.00
CA LEU A 505 7.48 -8.93 32.86
C LEU A 505 7.55 -8.33 34.27
N GLY A 506 7.93 -9.17 35.24
CA GLY A 506 8.05 -8.76 36.64
C GLY A 506 6.76 -8.16 37.21
N ARG A 507 6.89 -7.06 37.95
CA ARG A 507 5.78 -6.35 38.58
C ARG A 507 4.76 -5.77 37.62
N PHE A 508 5.12 -5.48 36.36
CA PHE A 508 4.11 -5.12 35.36
C PHE A 508 3.13 -6.27 35.06
N LYS A 509 3.48 -7.52 35.40
CA LYS A 509 2.60 -8.69 35.31
C LYS A 509 1.79 -8.91 36.59
N SER A 510 2.37 -8.68 37.77
CA SER A 510 1.75 -8.99 39.07
C SER A 510 1.03 -7.81 39.75
N ASP A 511 1.42 -6.57 39.48
CA ASP A 511 0.87 -5.36 40.09
C ASP A 511 0.08 -4.51 39.05
N PRO A 512 -1.26 -4.53 39.11
CA PRO A 512 -2.10 -3.72 38.22
C PRO A 512 -1.85 -2.21 38.34
N ALA A 513 -1.51 -1.70 39.53
CA ALA A 513 -1.35 -0.26 39.74
C ALA A 513 -0.13 0.28 39.01
N VAL A 514 0.99 -0.46 39.01
CA VAL A 514 2.19 -0.09 38.24
C VAL A 514 1.88 -0.06 36.74
N LYS A 515 1.19 -1.09 36.25
CA LYS A 515 0.79 -1.20 34.84
C LYS A 515 -0.12 -0.03 34.44
N ASP A 516 -1.12 0.30 35.25
CA ASP A 516 -2.07 1.38 34.94
C ASP A 516 -1.38 2.76 34.94
N ARG A 517 -0.45 3.01 35.88
CA ARG A 517 0.38 4.25 35.86
C ARG A 517 1.18 4.38 34.57
N PHE A 518 1.79 3.30 34.08
CA PHE A 518 2.53 3.35 32.81
C PHE A 518 1.61 3.56 31.61
N LEU A 519 0.50 2.83 31.52
CA LEU A 519 -0.45 2.99 30.41
C LEU A 519 -1.05 4.40 30.35
N GLN A 520 -1.31 5.03 31.51
CA GLN A 520 -1.77 6.42 31.58
C GLN A 520 -0.71 7.44 31.14
N SER A 521 0.57 7.07 31.15
CA SER A 521 1.64 7.94 30.67
C SER A 521 1.77 7.95 29.13
N ILE A 522 1.23 6.93 28.45
CA ILE A 522 1.28 6.83 27.00
C ILE A 522 0.35 7.90 26.40
N PRO A 523 0.84 8.75 25.47
CA PRO A 523 0.04 9.82 24.89
C PRO A 523 -1.11 9.26 24.04
N ASN A 524 -2.26 9.94 24.08
CA ASN A 524 -3.37 9.74 23.15
C ASN A 524 -3.04 10.37 21.77
N THR A 525 -1.94 9.99 21.17
CA THR A 525 -1.59 10.41 19.80
C THR A 525 -2.08 9.37 18.82
N LYS A 526 -2.94 9.77 17.88
CA LYS A 526 -3.16 8.94 16.68
C LYS A 526 -1.83 8.89 15.93
N LEU A 527 -1.39 7.69 15.56
CA LEU A 527 -0.34 7.53 14.54
C LEU A 527 -0.78 8.33 13.30
N GLU A 528 -0.14 9.46 13.04
CA GLU A 528 -0.45 10.24 11.86
C GLU A 528 0.00 9.46 10.62
N GLY A 529 -0.99 9.05 9.82
CA GLY A 529 -0.81 8.53 8.47
C GLY A 529 -0.33 9.60 7.52
#